data_AF-A0A6B0UZE0-F1
#
_entry.id   AF-A0A6B0UZE0-F1
#
_cell.length_a   1.000
_cell.length_b   1.000
_cell.length_c   1.000
_cell.angle_alpha   90.00
_cell.angle_beta   90.00
_cell.angle_gamma   90.00
#
_symmetry.space_group_name_H-M   'P 1'
#
loop_
_entity.id
_entity.type
_entity.pdbx_description
1 polymer ?
#
loop_
_entity_poly.entity_id
_entity_poly.type
_entity_poly.pdbx_seq_one_letter_code
_entity_poly.pdbx_strand_id
1 'polypeptide(L)'
;MSRVVTALVLLMIVDVSILALPTGAPEAACKGMVPGHRGAAMFKGARSGTYTLSQPKNHFRKGEIMNVTLVTNSNAFRGFMVKALIRGGLDDNGQFLESEKVKPISICSAATQKTSDKKFAVILHWKAPDNTTGEVRFHATVVEVFSRVFLGLHSEVIDDDDYYESHYKHFKKDAIF
;
A
#
# COMPACT_ATOMS: atom_id res chain seq x y z
N MET A 1 -43.75 -19.48 -23.56
CA MET A 1 -43.39 -19.62 -22.13
C MET A 1 -41.95 -20.10 -21.91
N SER A 2 -41.40 -21.00 -22.73
CA SER A 2 -40.03 -21.55 -22.53
C SER A 2 -38.87 -20.54 -22.68
N ARG A 3 -38.95 -19.55 -23.60
CA ARG A 3 -37.84 -18.59 -23.83
C ARG A 3 -37.69 -17.48 -22.80
N VAL A 4 -38.78 -17.13 -22.11
CA VAL A 4 -38.78 -16.06 -21.09
C VAL A 4 -38.16 -16.56 -19.78
N VAL A 5 -38.39 -17.84 -19.46
CA VAL A 5 -37.80 -18.50 -18.29
C VAL A 5 -36.29 -18.65 -18.45
N THR A 6 -35.78 -18.94 -19.65
CA THR A 6 -34.33 -19.03 -19.90
C THR A 6 -33.63 -17.69 -19.74
N ALA A 7 -34.27 -16.58 -20.15
CA ALA A 7 -33.72 -15.23 -20.03
C ALA A 7 -33.69 -14.73 -18.57
N LEU A 8 -34.70 -15.08 -17.76
CA LEU A 8 -34.72 -14.73 -16.33
C LEU A 8 -33.68 -15.52 -15.53
N VAL A 9 -33.42 -16.77 -15.88
CA VAL A 9 -32.38 -17.59 -15.24
C VAL A 9 -30.97 -17.11 -15.62
N LEU A 10 -30.77 -16.59 -16.84
CA LEU A 10 -29.53 -15.95 -17.26
C LEU A 10 -29.34 -14.53 -16.73
N LEU A 11 -30.35 -13.87 -16.14
CA LEU A 11 -30.18 -12.57 -15.49
C LEU A 11 -29.81 -12.68 -14.00
N MET A 12 -29.77 -13.88 -13.45
CA MET A 12 -29.15 -14.22 -12.15
C MET A 12 -27.63 -14.44 -12.31
N ILE A 13 -27.01 -13.77 -13.30
CA ILE A 13 -25.57 -13.76 -13.49
C ILE A 13 -24.98 -12.82 -12.42
N VAL A 14 -24.59 -13.45 -11.31
CA VAL A 14 -23.49 -13.05 -10.43
C VAL A 14 -23.49 -11.59 -9.97
N ASP A 15 -24.40 -11.27 -9.05
CA ASP A 15 -24.02 -10.38 -7.94
C ASP A 15 -23.08 -11.16 -7.01
N VAL A 16 -21.86 -11.43 -7.47
CA VAL A 16 -20.76 -11.67 -6.53
C VAL A 16 -20.54 -10.33 -5.86
N SER A 17 -21.29 -10.08 -4.80
CA SER A 17 -20.87 -9.15 -3.77
C SER A 17 -19.56 -9.74 -3.26
N ILE A 18 -18.45 -9.35 -3.86
CA ILE A 18 -17.12 -9.69 -3.40
C ILE A 18 -17.11 -9.14 -1.98
N LEU A 19 -17.27 -10.02 -0.98
CA LEU A 19 -17.11 -9.64 0.41
C LEU A 19 -15.73 -9.00 0.46
N ALA A 20 -15.69 -7.67 0.55
CA ALA A 20 -14.45 -6.93 0.69
C ALA A 20 -13.99 -7.18 2.12
N LEU A 21 -13.39 -8.36 2.32
CA LEU A 21 -12.78 -8.73 3.57
C LEU A 21 -11.68 -7.71 3.87
N PRO A 22 -11.45 -7.37 5.14
CA PRO A 22 -10.47 -6.37 5.56
C PRO A 22 -9.00 -6.78 5.30
N THR A 23 -8.78 -7.78 4.45
CA THR A 23 -7.54 -8.51 4.19
C THR A 23 -6.60 -7.83 3.19
N GLY A 24 -6.80 -6.55 2.89
CA GLY A 24 -5.96 -5.79 1.96
C GLY A 24 -6.36 -5.91 0.48
N ALA A 25 -5.67 -5.13 -0.36
CA ALA A 25 -5.92 -5.05 -1.78
C ALA A 25 -5.67 -6.38 -2.53
N PRO A 26 -6.44 -6.68 -3.61
CA PRO A 26 -6.17 -7.79 -4.51
C PRO A 26 -5.08 -7.45 -5.53
N GLU A 27 -4.53 -8.45 -6.21
CA GLU A 27 -3.54 -8.28 -7.28
C GLU A 27 -4.02 -7.36 -8.41
N ALA A 28 -5.31 -7.38 -8.75
CA ALA A 28 -5.89 -6.51 -9.76
C ALA A 28 -5.71 -5.00 -9.45
N ALA A 29 -5.48 -4.63 -8.19
CA ALA A 29 -5.22 -3.25 -7.78
C ALA A 29 -3.83 -2.73 -8.21
N CYS A 30 -2.90 -3.61 -8.60
CA CYS A 30 -1.51 -3.28 -8.95
C CYS A 30 -1.35 -2.23 -10.05
N LYS A 31 -2.28 -2.18 -11.01
CA LYS A 31 -2.21 -1.26 -12.16
C LYS A 31 -2.68 0.15 -11.79
N GLY A 32 -3.83 0.24 -11.13
CA GLY A 32 -4.44 1.53 -10.79
C GLY A 32 -3.96 2.10 -9.47
N MET A 33 -3.61 1.26 -8.50
CA MET A 33 -3.44 1.62 -7.08
C MET A 33 -4.63 2.43 -6.52
N VAL A 34 -5.80 2.33 -7.14
CA VAL A 34 -7.04 2.97 -6.72
C VAL A 34 -7.96 1.90 -6.11
N PRO A 35 -8.41 2.05 -4.86
CA PRO A 35 -9.36 1.15 -4.25
C PRO A 35 -10.70 1.17 -4.99
N GLY A 36 -11.35 0.03 -5.13
CA GLY A 36 -12.68 -0.11 -5.76
C GLY A 36 -13.86 0.37 -4.89
N HIS A 37 -13.63 1.21 -3.88
CA HIS A 37 -14.67 1.70 -2.98
C HIS A 37 -15.54 2.72 -3.72
N ARG A 38 -16.77 2.32 -4.08
CA ARG A 38 -17.75 3.20 -4.71
C ARG A 38 -18.06 4.38 -3.79
N GLY A 39 -18.02 5.60 -4.33
CA GLY A 39 -18.36 6.83 -3.60
C GLY A 39 -17.30 7.33 -2.62
N ALA A 40 -16.11 6.73 -2.57
CA ALA A 40 -15.03 7.25 -1.74
C ALA A 40 -14.51 8.60 -2.28
N ALA A 41 -14.36 9.58 -1.39
CA ALA A 41 -13.68 10.82 -1.71
C ALA A 41 -12.18 10.56 -1.88
N MET A 42 -11.64 10.96 -3.03
CA MET A 42 -10.25 10.74 -3.41
C MET A 42 -9.48 12.05 -3.42
N PHE A 43 -8.38 12.09 -2.67
CA PHE A 43 -7.46 13.23 -2.58
C PHE A 43 -6.16 12.86 -3.29
N LYS A 44 -5.63 13.72 -4.17
CA LYS A 44 -4.43 13.44 -4.98
C LYS A 44 -3.25 14.34 -4.57
N GLY A 45 -2.04 13.79 -4.62
CA GLY A 45 -0.80 14.56 -4.68
C GLY A 45 0.17 14.30 -3.53
N ALA A 46 1.47 14.55 -3.79
CA ALA A 46 2.62 14.33 -2.91
C ALA A 46 2.58 15.10 -1.56
N ARG A 47 1.58 15.97 -1.35
CA ARG A 47 1.39 16.76 -0.12
C ARG A 47 0.02 16.54 0.50
N SER A 48 -0.41 15.29 0.66
CA SER A 48 -1.35 15.06 1.75
C SER A 48 -0.55 15.12 3.03
N GLY A 49 -0.25 16.33 3.56
CA GLY A 49 0.57 16.57 4.76
C GLY A 49 0.08 15.89 6.06
N THR A 50 -0.99 15.10 5.92
CA THR A 50 -1.55 14.12 6.84
C THR A 50 -0.73 12.83 6.87
N TYR A 51 -0.19 12.37 5.74
CA TYR A 51 0.50 11.09 5.57
C TYR A 51 1.85 11.26 4.89
N THR A 52 2.88 10.63 5.45
CA THR A 52 4.24 10.67 4.91
C THR A 52 4.71 9.27 4.60
N LEU A 53 5.18 9.06 3.36
CA LEU A 53 5.89 7.87 2.95
C LEU A 53 7.38 8.20 2.87
N SER A 54 8.24 7.40 3.48
CA SER A 54 9.67 7.66 3.51
C SER A 54 10.51 6.42 3.22
N GLN A 55 11.72 6.66 2.71
CA GLN A 55 12.74 5.65 2.46
C GLN A 55 14.11 6.20 2.92
N PRO A 56 15.07 5.34 3.32
CA PRO A 56 16.38 5.81 3.81
C PRO A 56 17.27 6.36 2.70
N LYS A 57 17.09 5.87 1.48
CA LYS A 57 17.87 6.28 0.30
C LYS A 57 17.12 5.92 -0.97
N ASN A 58 17.57 6.45 -2.09
CA ASN A 58 17.05 6.17 -3.43
C ASN A 58 17.80 5.05 -4.15
N HIS A 59 19.04 4.75 -3.76
CA HIS A 59 19.85 3.72 -4.41
C HIS A 59 19.93 2.45 -3.57
N PHE A 60 19.55 1.31 -4.14
CA PHE A 60 19.60 0.00 -3.48
C PHE A 60 20.75 -0.85 -4.02
N ARG A 61 21.34 -1.68 -3.17
CA ARG A 61 22.27 -2.76 -3.56
C ARG A 61 21.52 -4.07 -3.77
N LYS A 62 22.14 -5.00 -4.50
CA LYS A 62 21.61 -6.35 -4.68
C LYS A 62 21.24 -7.02 -3.35
N GLY A 63 20.03 -7.56 -3.27
CA GLY A 63 19.50 -8.26 -2.09
C GLY A 63 19.32 -7.41 -0.83
N GLU A 64 19.55 -6.09 -0.91
CA GLU A 64 19.41 -5.17 0.21
C GLU A 64 17.97 -5.12 0.74
N ILE A 65 17.81 -5.02 2.06
CA ILE A 65 16.51 -4.76 2.69
C ILE A 65 16.43 -3.28 3.04
N MET A 66 15.42 -2.60 2.50
CA MET A 66 15.12 -1.20 2.81
C MET A 66 13.86 -1.09 3.65
N ASN A 67 13.92 -0.23 4.66
CA ASN A 67 12.80 0.06 5.56
C ASN A 67 12.01 1.26 5.02
N VAL A 68 10.84 0.98 4.45
CA VAL A 68 9.92 2.01 3.95
C VAL A 68 8.89 2.29 5.03
N THR A 69 8.75 3.55 5.44
CA THR A 69 7.83 3.90 6.53
C THR A 69 6.67 4.72 6.01
N LEU A 70 5.46 4.34 6.38
CA LEU A 70 4.26 5.16 6.20
C LEU A 70 3.76 5.61 7.57
N VAL A 71 3.70 6.92 7.79
CA VAL A 71 3.23 7.54 9.05
C VAL A 71 2.12 8.56 8.82
N THR A 72 1.38 8.88 9.88
CA THR A 72 0.42 9.99 9.92
C THR A 72 0.56 10.81 11.20
N ASN A 73 0.60 12.13 11.07
CA ASN A 73 0.55 13.06 12.19
C ASN A 73 -0.90 13.45 12.57
N SER A 74 -1.89 12.89 11.89
CA SER A 74 -3.30 13.26 11.98
C SER A 74 -4.15 12.01 12.28
N ASN A 75 -5.13 11.69 11.44
CA ASN A 75 -5.98 10.52 11.61
C ASN A 75 -5.24 9.23 11.25
N ALA A 76 -5.47 8.20 12.07
CA ALA A 76 -5.05 6.84 11.77
C ALA A 76 -5.63 6.36 10.43
N PHE A 77 -4.84 5.58 9.70
CA PHE A 77 -5.28 4.90 8.50
C PHE A 77 -5.62 3.44 8.78
N ARG A 78 -6.50 2.87 7.97
CA ARG A 78 -6.94 1.47 8.11
C ARG A 78 -6.38 0.58 7.01
N GLY A 79 -6.16 1.14 5.83
CA GLY A 79 -5.59 0.42 4.69
C GLY A 79 -4.52 1.21 3.97
N PHE A 80 -3.71 0.49 3.22
CA PHE A 80 -2.69 1.06 2.35
C PHE A 80 -2.38 0.11 1.19
N MET A 81 -1.81 0.66 0.13
CA MET A 81 -1.10 -0.09 -0.88
C MET A 81 0.18 0.66 -1.19
N VAL A 82 1.33 0.03 -0.98
CA VAL A 82 2.66 0.58 -1.30
C VAL A 82 3.25 -0.24 -2.43
N LYS A 83 3.81 0.40 -3.45
CA LYS A 83 4.43 -0.26 -4.61
C LYS A 83 5.84 0.26 -4.83
N ALA A 84 6.77 -0.63 -5.06
CA ALA A 84 8.14 -0.31 -5.47
C ALA A 84 8.18 -0.02 -6.98
N LEU A 85 8.88 1.03 -7.37
CA LEU A 85 9.10 1.40 -8.76
C LEU A 85 10.60 1.54 -8.97
N ILE A 86 11.19 0.55 -9.63
CA ILE A 86 12.60 0.58 -10.02
C ILE A 86 12.73 1.35 -11.34
N ARG A 87 13.69 2.28 -11.39
CA ARG A 87 14.00 3.02 -12.60
C ARG A 87 14.55 2.07 -13.68
N GLY A 88 13.99 2.15 -14.89
CA GLY A 88 14.40 1.32 -16.02
C GLY A 88 13.56 0.06 -16.22
N GLY A 89 12.65 -0.28 -15.29
CA GLY A 89 11.70 -1.39 -15.44
C GLY A 89 12.42 -2.74 -15.57
N LEU A 90 12.69 -3.40 -14.44
CA LEU A 90 13.40 -4.67 -14.42
C LEU A 90 12.43 -5.85 -14.44
N ASP A 91 12.93 -7.00 -14.87
CA ASP A 91 12.19 -8.27 -14.82
C ASP A 91 11.88 -8.69 -13.38
N ASP A 92 12.79 -8.38 -12.45
CA ASP A 92 12.59 -8.47 -11.00
C ASP A 92 12.59 -7.07 -10.39
N ASN A 93 11.45 -6.68 -9.81
CA ASN A 93 11.26 -5.37 -9.15
C ASN A 93 11.39 -5.44 -7.62
N GLY A 94 11.97 -6.52 -7.10
CA GLY A 94 12.11 -6.80 -5.68
C GLY A 94 10.77 -7.20 -5.05
N GLN A 95 10.78 -7.44 -3.75
CA GLN A 95 9.60 -7.93 -3.04
C GLN A 95 9.48 -7.36 -1.64
N PHE A 96 8.27 -7.06 -1.22
CA PHE A 96 7.99 -6.77 0.17
C PHE A 96 7.96 -8.05 0.99
N LEU A 97 8.48 -7.99 2.21
CA LEU A 97 8.44 -9.08 3.16
C LEU A 97 7.14 -9.02 3.97
N GLU A 98 6.60 -10.19 4.27
CA GLU A 98 5.40 -10.31 5.10
C GLU A 98 5.70 -9.95 6.56
N SER A 99 4.75 -9.30 7.22
CA SER A 99 4.82 -8.98 8.66
C SER A 99 3.42 -9.07 9.29
N GLU A 100 3.28 -8.75 10.58
CA GLU A 100 1.97 -8.76 11.26
C GLU A 100 0.96 -7.81 10.60
N LYS A 101 1.41 -6.65 10.12
CA LYS A 101 0.56 -5.59 9.54
C LYS A 101 0.58 -5.58 8.00
N VAL A 102 1.55 -6.24 7.37
CA VAL A 102 1.86 -6.13 5.94
C VAL A 102 1.67 -7.46 5.22
N LYS A 103 0.91 -7.44 4.12
CA LYS A 103 0.70 -8.55 3.19
C LYS A 103 1.34 -8.20 1.83
N PRO A 104 2.33 -8.97 1.35
CA PRO A 104 2.92 -8.74 0.02
C PRO A 104 1.94 -9.02 -1.12
N ILE A 105 2.18 -8.36 -2.25
CA ILE A 105 1.56 -8.60 -3.56
C ILE A 105 2.70 -8.73 -4.56
N SER A 106 3.33 -9.91 -4.59
CA SER A 106 4.62 -10.14 -5.24
C SER A 106 4.59 -9.90 -6.75
N ILE A 107 3.48 -10.20 -7.43
CA ILE A 107 3.32 -10.07 -8.89
C ILE A 107 3.59 -8.65 -9.41
N CYS A 108 3.53 -7.63 -8.56
CA CYS A 108 3.76 -6.25 -8.94
C CYS A 108 4.65 -5.48 -7.97
N SER A 109 5.43 -6.18 -7.14
CA SER A 109 6.31 -5.60 -6.12
C SER A 109 5.58 -4.57 -5.24
N ALA A 110 4.41 -4.97 -4.75
CA ALA A 110 3.58 -4.15 -3.88
C ALA A 110 3.31 -4.85 -2.55
N ALA A 111 2.72 -4.12 -1.62
CA ALA A 111 2.26 -4.61 -0.33
C ALA A 111 1.04 -3.84 0.13
N THR A 112 0.20 -4.48 0.94
CA THR A 112 -1.05 -3.94 1.46
C THR A 112 -1.25 -4.33 2.93
N GLN A 113 -2.29 -3.86 3.59
CA GLN A 113 -2.59 -4.24 4.96
C GLN A 113 -3.05 -5.70 5.08
N LYS A 114 -2.77 -6.35 6.22
CA LYS A 114 -3.41 -7.63 6.60
C LYS A 114 -4.78 -7.46 7.25
N THR A 115 -4.95 -6.39 8.00
CA THR A 115 -6.18 -6.10 8.76
C THR A 115 -6.59 -4.63 8.60
N SER A 116 -7.85 -4.32 8.88
CA SER A 116 -8.41 -2.96 8.86
C SER A 116 -8.23 -2.19 10.16
N ASP A 117 -7.37 -2.66 11.06
CA ASP A 117 -7.10 -2.00 12.34
C ASP A 117 -6.52 -0.61 12.12
N LYS A 118 -6.76 0.30 13.06
CA LYS A 118 -6.21 1.65 13.02
C LYS A 118 -4.69 1.59 13.13
N LYS A 119 -3.99 2.33 12.27
CA LYS A 119 -2.53 2.42 12.25
C LYS A 119 -2.15 3.89 12.20
N PHE A 120 -1.22 4.30 13.05
CA PHE A 120 -0.55 5.60 12.93
C PHE A 120 0.79 5.49 12.20
N ALA A 121 1.38 4.30 12.23
CA ALA A 121 2.57 3.98 11.46
C ALA A 121 2.59 2.52 11.00
N VAL A 122 3.31 2.28 9.90
CA VAL A 122 3.70 0.94 9.46
C VAL A 122 5.08 1.00 8.81
N ILE A 123 5.94 0.05 9.16
CA ILE A 123 7.18 -0.20 8.42
C ILE A 123 6.91 -1.34 7.45
N LEU A 124 7.34 -1.15 6.20
CA LEU A 124 7.39 -2.18 5.19
C LEU A 124 8.85 -2.49 4.87
N HIS A 125 9.22 -3.75 4.93
CA HIS A 125 10.55 -4.20 4.53
C HIS A 125 10.49 -4.59 3.05
N TRP A 126 11.24 -3.90 2.21
CA TRP A 126 11.38 -4.24 0.80
C TRP A 126 12.77 -4.83 0.55
N LYS A 127 12.82 -6.07 0.05
CA LYS A 127 14.05 -6.71 -0.40
C LYS A 127 14.25 -6.41 -1.89
N ALA A 128 15.38 -5.80 -2.21
CA ALA A 128 15.84 -5.56 -3.58
C ALA A 128 16.11 -6.87 -4.32
N PRO A 129 16.07 -6.87 -5.67
CA PRO A 129 16.48 -8.03 -6.46
C PRO A 129 17.91 -8.47 -6.13
N ASP A 130 18.17 -9.78 -6.15
CA ASP A 130 19.50 -10.33 -5.79
C ASP A 130 20.54 -10.19 -6.92
N ASN A 131 20.12 -9.79 -8.12
CA ASN A 131 20.93 -9.75 -9.34
C ASN A 131 21.26 -8.33 -9.83
N THR A 132 20.74 -7.28 -9.18
CA THR A 132 20.86 -5.91 -9.68
C THR A 132 21.00 -4.87 -8.58
N THR A 133 21.44 -3.68 -8.96
CA THR A 133 21.57 -2.48 -8.14
C THR A 133 20.96 -1.35 -8.94
N GLY A 134 20.26 -0.41 -8.30
CA GLY A 134 19.59 0.65 -9.05
C GLY A 134 18.89 1.68 -8.18
N GLU A 135 18.05 2.49 -8.81
CA GLU A 135 17.22 3.48 -8.13
C GLU A 135 15.80 2.95 -7.93
N VAL A 136 15.27 3.14 -6.71
CA VAL A 136 13.89 2.81 -6.37
C VAL A 136 13.18 4.03 -5.78
N ARG A 137 11.89 4.14 -6.09
CA ARG A 137 10.94 5.00 -5.39
C ARG A 137 9.72 4.18 -4.99
N PHE A 138 9.11 4.52 -3.87
CA PHE A 138 7.87 3.90 -3.44
C PHE A 138 6.70 4.84 -3.65
N HIS A 139 5.61 4.30 -4.18
CA HIS A 139 4.34 5.01 -4.30
C HIS A 139 3.34 4.40 -3.33
N ALA A 140 2.46 5.22 -2.76
CA ALA A 140 1.43 4.75 -1.87
C ALA A 140 0.04 5.31 -2.19
N THR A 141 -0.94 4.48 -1.86
CA THR A 141 -2.32 4.86 -1.65
C THR A 141 -2.69 4.54 -0.20
N VAL A 142 -3.37 5.46 0.48
CA VAL A 142 -3.75 5.35 1.88
C VAL A 142 -5.26 5.43 2.01
N VAL A 143 -5.83 4.51 2.78
CA VAL A 143 -7.26 4.50 3.12
C VAL A 143 -7.38 4.89 4.59
N GLU A 144 -7.78 6.13 4.85
CA GLU A 144 -8.05 6.60 6.21
C GLU A 144 -9.25 5.84 6.80
N VAL A 145 -10.36 5.91 6.05
CA VAL A 145 -11.60 5.17 6.26
C VAL A 145 -12.17 4.78 4.89
N PHE A 146 -13.14 3.88 4.85
CA PHE A 146 -13.71 3.35 3.59
C PHE A 146 -14.12 4.45 2.59
N SER A 147 -14.61 5.60 3.08
CA SER A 147 -15.06 6.73 2.27
C SER A 147 -14.00 7.81 2.01
N ARG A 148 -12.77 7.67 2.51
CA ARG A 148 -11.70 8.68 2.39
C ARG A 148 -10.36 8.07 2.02
N VAL A 149 -9.91 8.37 0.80
CA VAL A 149 -8.72 7.77 0.18
C VAL A 149 -7.75 8.84 -0.30
N PHE A 150 -6.47 8.65 -0.03
CA PHE A 150 -5.38 9.51 -0.48
C PHE A 150 -4.53 8.75 -1.49
N LEU A 151 -4.38 9.31 -2.69
CA LEU A 151 -3.75 8.68 -3.84
C LEU A 151 -2.46 9.41 -4.22
N GLY A 152 -1.49 8.65 -4.73
CA GLY A 152 -0.29 9.21 -5.35
C GLY A 152 0.66 9.85 -4.35
N LEU A 153 0.80 9.25 -3.17
CA LEU A 153 1.90 9.58 -2.27
C LEU A 153 3.19 9.02 -2.87
N HIS A 154 4.27 9.77 -2.77
CA HIS A 154 5.60 9.36 -3.19
C HIS A 154 6.53 9.35 -1.99
N SER A 155 7.47 8.42 -1.95
CA SER A 155 8.45 8.34 -0.88
C SER A 155 9.44 9.50 -0.93
N GLU A 156 9.63 10.16 0.20
CA GLU A 156 10.73 11.10 0.41
C GLU A 156 11.95 10.36 0.98
N VAL A 157 13.16 10.81 0.62
CA VAL A 157 14.39 10.32 1.25
C VAL A 157 14.58 11.09 2.55
N ILE A 158 14.75 10.37 3.64
CA ILE A 158 14.96 10.94 4.97
C ILE A 158 16.26 10.33 5.52
N ASP A 159 17.17 11.17 6.01
CA ASP A 159 18.42 10.72 6.63
C ASP A 159 18.14 9.94 7.92
N ASP A 160 19.08 9.07 8.33
CA ASP A 160 18.89 8.13 9.43
C ASP A 160 18.44 8.81 10.75
N ASP A 161 18.98 9.98 11.10
CA ASP A 161 18.61 10.70 12.32
C ASP A 161 17.13 11.14 12.32
N ASP A 162 16.66 11.69 11.19
CA ASP A 162 15.26 12.09 11.01
C ASP A 162 14.33 10.86 10.89
N TYR A 163 14.84 9.74 10.37
CA TYR A 163 14.14 8.46 10.38
C TYR A 163 13.91 7.98 11.81
N TYR A 164 14.93 7.93 12.67
CA TYR A 164 14.78 7.48 14.07
C TYR A 164 13.82 8.37 14.87
N GLU A 165 13.90 9.69 14.69
CA GLU A 165 13.04 10.65 15.40
C GLU A 165 11.56 10.52 14.96
N SER A 166 11.31 10.40 13.66
CA SER A 166 9.95 10.21 13.11
C SER A 166 9.36 8.85 13.49
N HIS A 167 10.20 7.81 13.51
CA HIS A 167 9.88 6.46 13.94
C HIS A 167 9.48 6.46 15.43
N TYR A 168 10.36 6.92 16.31
CA TYR A 168 10.15 6.85 17.76
C TYR A 168 8.91 7.61 18.23
N LYS A 169 8.63 8.80 17.68
CA LYS A 169 7.46 9.60 18.06
C LYS A 169 6.12 8.96 17.67
N HIS A 170 6.05 8.27 16.53
CA HIS A 170 4.80 7.65 16.08
C HIS A 170 4.57 6.29 16.73
N PHE A 171 5.61 5.44 16.83
CA PHE A 171 5.45 4.12 17.42
C PHE A 171 5.23 4.16 18.94
N LYS A 172 5.67 5.23 19.64
CA LYS A 172 5.26 5.47 21.03
C LYS A 172 3.76 5.74 21.19
N LYS A 173 3.10 6.38 20.22
CA LYS A 173 1.65 6.62 20.29
C LYS A 173 0.85 5.32 20.16
N ASP A 174 1.37 4.33 19.44
CA ASP A 174 0.74 3.01 19.29
C ASP A 174 0.88 2.13 20.56
N ALA A 175 1.80 2.48 21.48
CA ALA A 175 2.08 1.72 22.70
C ALA A 175 1.34 2.24 23.95
N ILE A 176 0.54 3.31 23.83
CA ILE A 176 -0.25 3.85 24.93
C ILE A 176 -1.70 3.37 24.75
N PHE A 177 -2.00 2.21 25.35
CA PHE A 177 -3.34 1.77 25.71
C PHE A 177 -3.31 1.35 27.18
#